data_AF-A0A507FG62-F1
#
_entry.id   AF-A0A507FG62-F1
#
_cell.length_a   1.000
_cell.length_b   1.000
_cell.length_c   1.000
_cell.angle_alpha   90.00
_cell.angle_beta   90.00
_cell.angle_gamma   90.00
#
_symmetry.space_group_name_H-M   'P 1'
#
loop_
_entity.id
_entity.type
_entity.pdbx_description
1 polymer ?
#
loop_
_entity_poly.entity_id
_entity_poly.type
_entity_poly.pdbx_seq_one_letter_code
_entity_poly.pdbx_strand_id
1 'polypeptide(L)'
;MVAIQRTFLGQRVWPTSMLKPYFPFIISGTTAYFLFNWVAVKLKDDPTDKWTEIVNIVRDASEKQKVKNEAADWYAAQIAKKEGKQ
;
A
#
# COMPACT_ATOMS: atom_id res chain seq x y z
N MET A 1 -32.92 -11.79 -4.29
CA MET A 1 -31.72 -10.93 -4.37
C MET A 1 -30.57 -11.74 -4.94
N VAL A 2 -30.15 -11.46 -6.18
CA VAL A 2 -28.99 -12.15 -6.79
C VAL A 2 -27.73 -11.53 -6.21
N ALA A 3 -26.98 -12.28 -5.39
CA ALA A 3 -25.69 -11.84 -4.90
C ALA A 3 -24.71 -11.78 -6.09
N ILE A 4 -24.29 -10.58 -6.48
CA ILE A 4 -23.25 -10.40 -7.50
C ILE A 4 -21.96 -11.00 -6.94
N GLN A 5 -21.63 -12.23 -7.36
CA GLN A 5 -20.37 -12.87 -6.99
C GLN A 5 -19.25 -12.22 -7.79
N ARG A 6 -18.39 -11.45 -7.12
CA ARG A 6 -17.21 -10.87 -7.74
C ARG A 6 -16.07 -11.86 -7.60
N THR A 7 -15.48 -12.27 -8.71
CA THR A 7 -14.28 -13.13 -8.70
C THR A 7 -13.05 -12.22 -8.68
N PHE A 8 -12.22 -12.32 -7.64
CA PHE A 8 -10.93 -11.64 -7.57
C PHE A 8 -9.83 -12.70 -7.48
N LEU A 9 -8.84 -12.62 -8.36
CA LEU A 9 -7.75 -13.62 -8.48
C LEU A 9 -8.24 -15.07 -8.55
N GLY A 10 -9.35 -15.33 -9.26
CA GLY A 10 -9.93 -16.68 -9.42
C GLY A 10 -10.69 -17.21 -8.21
N GLN A 11 -10.76 -16.47 -7.09
CA GLN A 11 -11.54 -16.83 -5.91
C GLN A 11 -12.85 -16.05 -5.84
N ARG A 12 -13.90 -16.71 -5.38
CA ARG A 12 -15.19 -16.06 -5.10
C ARG A 12 -15.02 -15.13 -3.91
N VAL A 13 -15.19 -13.82 -4.14
CA VAL A 13 -15.14 -12.80 -3.10
C VAL A 13 -16.54 -12.28 -2.83
N TRP A 14 -16.94 -12.35 -1.56
CA TRP A 14 -18.18 -11.77 -1.11
C TRP A 14 -18.05 -10.25 -1.02
N PRO A 15 -18.97 -9.48 -1.61
CA PRO A 15 -18.94 -8.02 -1.56
C PRO A 15 -19.34 -7.52 -0.17
N THR A 16 -18.47 -7.73 0.82
CA THR A 16 -18.64 -7.19 2.17
C THR A 16 -17.91 -5.86 2.25
N SER A 17 -18.63 -4.80 2.63
CA SER A 17 -18.02 -3.50 2.86
C SER A 17 -17.21 -3.54 4.15
N MET A 18 -15.93 -3.86 4.04
CA MET A 18 -14.99 -3.80 5.18
C MET A 18 -14.62 -2.35 5.52
N LEU A 19 -14.70 -1.43 4.56
CA LEU A 19 -14.28 -0.05 4.79
C LEU A 19 -15.09 0.67 5.87
N LYS A 20 -16.43 0.52 5.90
CA LYS A 20 -17.30 1.19 6.87
C LYS A 20 -17.03 0.76 8.33
N PRO A 21 -17.01 -0.54 8.68
CA PRO A 21 -16.73 -0.95 10.05
C PRO A 21 -15.28 -0.70 10.46
N TYR A 22 -14.32 -0.79 9.53
CA TYR A 22 -12.91 -0.58 9.85
C TYR A 22 -12.45 0.88 9.77
N PHE A 23 -13.26 1.79 9.27
CA PHE A 23 -12.92 3.21 9.11
C PHE A 23 -12.32 3.85 10.38
N PRO A 24 -12.95 3.77 11.58
CA PRO A 24 -12.36 4.35 12.79
C PRO A 24 -11.02 3.72 13.18
N PHE A 25 -10.80 2.45 12.88
CA PHE A 25 -9.54 1.76 13.14
C PHE A 25 -8.45 2.18 12.16
N ILE A 26 -8.80 2.37 10.89
CA ILE A 26 -7.88 2.88 9.86
C ILE A 26 -7.44 4.30 10.20
N ILE A 27 -8.38 5.18 10.59
CA ILE A 27 -8.07 6.57 10.95
C ILE A 27 -7.27 6.64 12.26
N SER A 28 -7.64 5.86 13.29
CA SER A 28 -6.86 5.85 14.55
C SER A 28 -5.47 5.27 14.37
N GLY A 29 -5.32 4.17 13.62
CA GLY A 29 -4.02 3.56 13.33
C GLY A 29 -3.11 4.49 12.52
N THR A 30 -3.64 5.16 11.49
CA THR A 30 -2.87 6.15 10.71
C THR A 30 -2.49 7.36 11.56
N THR A 31 -3.40 7.88 12.38
CA THR A 31 -3.12 9.02 13.27
C THR A 31 -2.03 8.66 14.30
N ALA A 32 -2.13 7.50 14.93
CA ALA A 32 -1.12 7.03 15.88
C ALA A 32 0.25 6.88 15.21
N TYR A 33 0.30 6.28 14.01
CA TYR A 33 1.54 6.15 13.24
C TYR A 33 2.20 7.51 12.98
N PHE A 34 1.44 8.50 12.49
CA PHE A 34 1.98 9.84 12.25
C PHE A 34 2.42 10.54 13.54
N LEU A 35 1.68 10.37 14.64
CA LEU A 35 2.04 10.94 15.94
C LEU A 35 3.35 10.35 16.46
N PHE A 36 3.50 9.03 16.46
CA PHE A 36 4.73 8.37 16.90
C PHE A 36 5.92 8.76 16.02
N ASN A 37 5.72 8.86 14.70
CA ASN A 37 6.78 9.26 13.79
C ASN A 37 7.19 10.73 14.02
N TRP A 38 6.22 11.62 14.27
CA TRP A 38 6.50 13.01 14.63
C TRP A 38 7.26 13.14 15.95
N VAL A 39 6.86 12.38 16.97
CA VAL A 39 7.55 12.32 18.27
C VAL A 39 8.97 11.77 18.10
N ALA A 40 9.16 10.69 17.34
CA ALA A 40 10.48 10.12 17.06
C ALA A 40 11.41 11.13 16.38
N VAL A 41 10.90 11.89 15.41
CA VAL A 41 11.66 12.97 14.76
C VAL A 41 11.94 14.13 15.73
N LYS A 42 11.05 14.42 16.68
CA LYS A 42 11.26 15.50 17.66
C LYS A 42 12.25 15.13 18.77
N LEU A 43 12.26 13.88 19.23
CA LEU A 43 13.16 13.38 20.28
C LEU A 43 14.59 13.13 19.81
N LYS A 44 14.87 13.18 18.51
CA LYS A 44 16.23 13.11 18.00
C LYS A 44 16.91 14.49 18.18
N ASP A 45 18.07 14.51 18.83
CA ASP A 45 18.78 15.76 19.12
C ASP A 45 19.57 16.31 17.92
N ASP A 46 19.99 15.45 16.97
CA ASP A 46 20.77 15.88 15.80
C ASP A 46 19.88 16.12 14.55
N PRO A 47 19.87 17.33 13.96
CA PRO A 47 19.16 17.62 12.72
C PRO A 47 19.65 16.78 11.52
N THR A 48 20.93 16.39 11.54
CA THR A 48 21.59 15.67 10.44
C THR A 48 21.08 14.22 10.35
N ASP A 49 20.89 13.59 11.51
CA ASP A 49 20.37 12.21 11.59
C ASP A 49 18.91 12.12 11.12
N LYS A 50 18.10 13.15 11.42
CA LYS A 50 16.71 13.24 10.94
C LYS A 50 16.65 13.27 9.42
N TRP A 51 17.49 14.08 8.79
CA TRP A 51 17.52 14.19 7.33
C TRP A 51 18.05 12.93 6.66
N THR A 52 19.09 12.32 7.24
CA THR A 52 19.66 11.07 6.71
C THR A 52 18.64 9.93 6.73
N GLU A 53 17.84 9.83 7.79
CA GLU A 53 16.77 8.83 7.89
C GLU A 53 15.61 9.13 6.93
N ILE A 54 15.17 10.38 6.79
CA ILE A 54 14.12 10.76 5.82
C ILE A 54 14.57 10.38 4.40
N VAL A 55 15.82 10.70 4.03
CA VAL A 55 16.37 10.33 2.72
C VAL A 55 16.40 8.82 2.54
N ASN A 56 16.80 8.06 3.57
CA ASN A 56 16.79 6.60 3.52
C ASN A 56 15.37 6.01 3.38
N ILE A 57 14.38 6.55 4.10
CA ILE A 57 12.97 6.14 4.00
C ILE A 57 12.44 6.41 2.59
N VAL A 58 12.71 7.58 2.03
CA VAL A 58 12.28 7.93 0.67
C VAL A 58 12.97 7.04 -0.37
N ARG A 59 14.26 6.73 -0.19
CA ARG A 59 15.00 5.85 -1.08
C ARG A 59 14.42 4.43 -1.09
N ASP A 60 14.17 3.87 0.09
CA ASP A 60 13.59 2.52 0.26
C ASP A 60 12.16 2.45 -0.29
N ALA A 61 11.36 3.50 -0.07
CA ALA A 61 10.02 3.61 -0.67
C ALA A 61 10.07 3.66 -2.20
N SER A 62 11.03 4.41 -2.77
CA SER A 62 11.22 4.54 -4.21
C SER A 62 11.68 3.22 -4.85
N GLU A 63 12.60 2.49 -4.21
CA GLU A 63 13.00 1.15 -4.64
C GLU A 63 11.83 0.16 -4.60
N LYS A 64 11.05 0.15 -3.51
CA LYS A 64 9.83 -0.68 -3.42
C LYS A 64 8.79 -0.29 -4.46
N GLN A 65 8.69 0.98 -4.82
CA GLN A 65 7.77 1.45 -5.85
C GLN A 65 8.22 1.04 -7.26
N LYS A 66 9.53 1.05 -7.56
CA LYS A 66 10.07 0.48 -8.79
C LYS A 66 9.71 -1.01 -8.92
N VAL A 67 9.95 -1.80 -7.87
CA VAL A 67 9.59 -3.23 -7.86
C VAL A 67 8.09 -3.44 -8.04
N LYS A 68 7.24 -2.60 -7.42
CA LYS A 68 5.78 -2.65 -7.63
C LYS A 68 5.39 -2.34 -9.07
N ASN A 69 6.03 -1.35 -9.70
CA ASN A 69 5.77 -0.99 -11.09
C ASN A 69 6.21 -2.12 -12.03
N GLU A 70 7.42 -2.68 -11.84
CA GLU A 70 7.90 -3.83 -12.62
C GLU A 70 6.99 -5.05 -12.48
N ALA A 71 6.52 -5.34 -11.26
CA ALA A 71 5.56 -6.41 -11.03
C ALA A 71 4.19 -6.14 -11.68
N ALA A 72 3.74 -4.88 -11.69
CA ALA A 72 2.51 -4.47 -12.36
C ALA A 72 2.61 -4.59 -13.89
N ASP A 73 3.75 -4.19 -14.48
CA ASP A 73 4.03 -4.30 -15.90
C ASP A 73 4.13 -5.78 -16.33
N TRP A 74 4.80 -6.61 -15.54
CA TRP A 74 4.83 -8.06 -15.76
C TRP A 74 3.43 -8.67 -15.69
N TYR A 75 2.63 -8.30 -14.69
CA TYR A 75 1.27 -8.80 -14.53
C TYR A 75 0.37 -8.36 -15.70
N ALA A 76 0.47 -7.11 -16.15
CA ALA A 76 -0.22 -6.60 -17.32
C ALA A 76 0.18 -7.37 -18.60
N ALA A 77 1.46 -7.65 -18.78
CA ALA A 77 1.96 -8.47 -19.90
C ALA A 77 1.43 -9.91 -19.86
N GLN A 78 1.27 -10.51 -18.68
CA GLN A 78 0.68 -11.84 -18.52
C GLN A 78 -0.82 -11.87 -18.76
N ILE A 79 -1.55 -10.82 -18.35
CA ILE A 79 -2.97 -10.64 -18.67
C ILE A 79 -3.15 -10.53 -20.20
N ALA A 80 -2.34 -9.69 -20.87
CA ALA A 80 -2.39 -9.53 -22.33
C ALA A 80 -2.11 -10.83 -23.09
N LYS A 81 -1.17 -11.66 -22.62
CA LYS A 81 -0.91 -12.99 -23.18
C LYS A 81 -2.07 -13.97 -22.96
N LYS A 82 -2.77 -13.90 -21.82
CA LYS A 82 -3.94 -14.74 -21.53
C LYS A 82 -5.19 -14.33 -22.30
N GLU A 83 -5.33 -13.05 -22.64
CA GLU A 83 -6.47 -12.52 -23.41
C GLU A 83 -6.34 -12.70 -24.94
N GLY A 84 -5.27 -13.33 -25.42
CA GLY A 84 -5.18 -13.78 -26.82
C GLY A 84 -5.10 -12.66 -27.85
N LYS A 85 -4.48 -11.52 -27.52
CA LYS A 85 -4.09 -10.52 -28.53
C LYS A 85 -2.63 -10.77 -28.94
N GLN A 86 -2.45 -11.67 -29.91
CA GLN A 86 -1.27 -11.66 -30.77
C GLN A 86 -1.42 -10.60 -31.85
#